data_AF-A0A150GM11-F1
#
_entry.id   AF-A0A150GM11-F1
#
_cell.length_a   1.000
_cell.length_b   1.000
_cell.length_c   1.000
_cell.angle_alpha   90.00
_cell.angle_beta   90.00
_cell.angle_gamma   90.00
#
_symmetry.space_group_name_H-M   'P 1'
#
loop_
_entity.id
_entity.type
_entity.pdbx_description
1 polymer ?
#
loop_
_entity_poly.entity_id
_entity_poly.type
_entity_poly.pdbx_seq_one_letter_code
_entity_poly.pdbx_strand_id
1 'polypeptide(L)'
;MPYGSSDLNCPNSRNIWLPELVERYAWYTGPNFVATTMCLVNKATAAQFRGRPEYHTVRLSEPVPPKVFEARWGSSEAIKELTLKQRHSLLTLTVASGVGANLTVALGVMTGWRGCSGGVMLLAKMQWMMRCALATQPPWSFC
;
A
#
# COMPACT_ATOMS: atom_id res chain seq x y z
N MET A 1 27.26 36.19 37.65
CA MET A 1 28.11 35.75 36.53
C MET A 1 27.21 35.02 35.54
N PRO A 2 27.06 35.52 34.31
CA PRO A 2 26.06 35.08 33.36
C PRO A 2 26.54 33.81 32.66
N TYR A 3 25.73 32.75 32.66
CA TYR A 3 25.87 31.75 31.60
C TYR A 3 25.30 32.40 30.34
N GLY A 4 26.21 32.88 29.50
CA GLY A 4 25.92 33.57 28.27
C GLY A 4 24.98 32.75 27.40
N SER A 5 23.84 33.35 27.09
CA SER A 5 23.10 33.09 25.86
C SER A 5 24.01 33.47 24.69
N SER A 6 24.85 32.53 24.28
CA SER A 6 25.63 32.58 23.06
C SER A 6 25.30 31.30 22.29
N ASP A 7 24.85 31.47 21.05
CA ASP A 7 24.78 30.42 20.02
C ASP A 7 23.43 29.68 19.82
N LEU A 8 22.31 30.41 19.86
CA LEU A 8 21.12 30.04 19.06
C LEU A 8 21.05 30.81 17.73
N ASN A 9 22.20 31.20 17.18
CA ASN A 9 22.30 31.56 15.78
C ASN A 9 22.72 30.31 14.98
N CYS A 10 21.81 29.34 14.83
CA CYS A 10 22.00 28.25 13.89
C CYS A 10 21.68 28.78 12.48
N PRO A 11 22.66 28.93 11.59
CA PRO A 11 22.38 29.34 10.23
C PRO A 11 21.63 28.18 9.57
N ASN A 12 20.36 28.42 9.23
CA ASN A 12 19.49 27.57 8.41
C ASN A 12 18.79 26.42 9.16
N SER A 13 17.82 26.76 10.01
CA SER A 13 16.81 25.86 10.58
C SER A 13 15.82 25.30 9.54
N ARG A 14 16.29 24.75 8.42
CA ARG A 14 15.40 24.34 7.31
C ARG A 14 15.27 22.83 7.07
N ASN A 15 15.98 21.97 7.79
CA ASN A 15 15.75 20.52 7.74
C ASN A 15 16.37 19.81 8.95
N ILE A 16 15.65 19.78 10.07
CA ILE A 16 16.04 18.97 11.24
C ILE A 16 15.62 17.53 10.92
N TRP A 17 16.59 16.70 10.58
CA TRP A 17 16.39 15.27 10.35
C TRP A 17 16.49 14.54 11.70
N LEU A 18 15.47 13.75 12.11
CA LEU A 18 15.39 13.09 13.43
C LEU A 18 15.12 11.57 13.32
N PRO A 19 16.07 10.68 13.66
CA PRO A 19 16.01 9.25 13.25
C PRO A 19 14.92 8.50 13.95
N GLU A 20 14.85 8.76 15.23
CA GLU A 20 13.95 8.13 16.17
C GLU A 20 12.49 8.50 15.84
N LEU A 21 12.26 9.73 15.37
CA LEU A 21 10.93 10.17 14.94
C LEU A 21 10.50 9.47 13.65
N VAL A 22 11.41 9.37 12.68
CA VAL A 22 11.16 8.68 11.40
C VAL A 22 10.89 7.20 11.61
N GLU A 23 11.64 6.52 12.49
CA GLU A 23 11.39 5.11 12.82
C GLU A 23 10.07 4.92 13.55
N ARG A 24 9.74 5.78 14.51
CA ARG A 24 8.46 5.72 15.21
C ARG A 24 7.30 5.89 14.23
N TYR A 25 7.39 6.83 13.30
CA TYR A 25 6.37 7.02 12.28
C TYR A 25 6.27 5.84 11.31
N ALA A 26 7.43 5.29 10.89
CA ALA A 26 7.49 4.11 10.04
C ALA A 26 6.81 2.89 10.67
N TRP A 27 6.99 2.71 11.99
CA TRP A 27 6.31 1.67 12.75
C TRP A 27 4.78 1.78 12.70
N TYR A 28 4.24 2.99 12.90
CA TYR A 28 2.79 3.21 12.88
C TYR A 28 2.16 3.09 11.50
N THR A 29 2.90 3.45 10.45
CA THR A 29 2.33 3.56 9.10
C THR A 29 2.41 2.25 8.31
N GLY A 30 3.27 1.32 8.74
CA GLY A 30 3.46 0.04 8.09
C GLY A 30 4.42 0.10 6.90
N PRO A 31 5.00 -1.06 6.53
CA PRO A 31 6.17 -1.11 5.66
C PRO A 31 5.89 -0.67 4.22
N ASN A 32 4.68 -0.93 3.70
CA ASN A 32 4.28 -0.48 2.37
C ASN A 32 4.34 1.04 2.22
N PHE A 33 3.82 1.77 3.21
CA PHE A 33 3.79 3.23 3.14
C PHE A 33 5.20 3.83 3.21
N VAL A 34 6.06 3.24 4.05
CA VAL A 34 7.47 3.63 4.15
C VAL A 34 8.15 3.48 2.79
N ALA A 35 7.99 2.32 2.15
CA ALA A 35 8.56 2.02 0.84
C ALA A 35 8.05 2.96 -0.25
N THR A 36 6.74 3.19 -0.31
CA THR A 36 6.09 3.88 -1.44
C THR A 36 5.97 5.38 -1.28
N THR A 37 6.19 5.92 -0.08
CA THR A 37 5.94 7.34 0.20
C THR A 37 7.13 7.95 0.92
N MET A 38 7.52 7.42 2.09
CA MET A 38 8.58 8.05 2.87
C MET A 38 9.95 7.98 2.17
N CYS A 39 10.31 6.83 1.61
CA CYS A 39 11.56 6.65 0.87
C CYS A 39 11.59 7.41 -0.47
N LEU A 40 10.43 7.75 -1.04
CA LEU A 40 10.37 8.54 -2.29
C LEU A 40 10.46 10.05 -2.04
N VAL A 41 9.97 10.53 -0.91
CA VAL A 41 9.92 11.96 -0.58
C VAL A 41 11.23 12.46 0.03
N ASN A 42 11.97 11.63 0.78
CA ASN A 42 13.19 12.05 1.46
C ASN A 42 14.35 11.08 1.26
N LYS A 43 15.44 11.57 0.64
CA LYS A 43 16.66 10.79 0.38
C LYS A 43 17.32 10.25 1.65
N ALA A 44 17.28 11.01 2.75
CA ALA A 44 17.89 10.59 3.99
C ALA A 44 17.05 9.52 4.71
N THR A 45 15.72 9.59 4.58
CA THR A 45 14.82 8.48 4.98
C THR A 45 15.05 7.23 4.14
N ALA A 46 15.22 7.39 2.82
CA ALA A 46 15.55 6.28 1.92
C ALA A 46 16.89 5.61 2.29
N ALA A 47 17.90 6.41 2.67
CA ALA A 47 19.19 5.90 3.12
C ALA A 47 19.09 5.13 4.44
N GLN A 48 18.27 5.59 5.38
CA GLN A 48 18.08 4.93 6.69
C GLN A 48 17.43 3.54 6.56
N PHE A 49 16.44 3.40 5.69
CA PHE A 49 15.76 2.11 5.48
C PHE A 49 16.44 1.23 4.42
N ARG A 50 17.54 1.70 3.81
CA ARG A 50 18.30 0.95 2.82
C ARG A 50 18.89 -0.32 3.46
N GLY A 51 18.55 -1.48 2.92
CA GLY A 51 19.00 -2.79 3.41
C GLY A 51 18.00 -3.53 4.31
N ARG A 52 16.88 -2.91 4.69
CA ARG A 52 15.78 -3.60 5.37
C ARG A 52 14.77 -4.12 4.32
N PRO A 53 14.70 -5.44 4.07
CA PRO A 53 13.86 -6.00 3.01
C PRO A 53 12.37 -5.71 3.23
N GLU A 54 11.97 -5.57 4.50
CA GLU A 54 10.62 -5.21 4.93
C GLU A 54 10.14 -3.90 4.29
N TYR A 55 11.02 -2.89 4.17
CA TYR A 55 10.69 -1.56 3.64
C TYR A 55 11.02 -1.37 2.16
N HIS A 56 11.43 -2.43 1.48
CA HIS A 56 11.77 -2.39 0.04
C HIS A 56 10.74 -3.13 -0.82
N THR A 57 10.05 -4.12 -0.24
CA THR A 57 9.06 -4.92 -0.97
C THR A 57 7.65 -4.51 -0.58
N VAL A 58 6.87 -4.04 -1.57
CA VAL A 58 5.45 -3.73 -1.37
C VAL A 58 4.65 -5.03 -1.30
N ARG A 59 4.06 -5.32 -0.14
CA ARG A 59 3.22 -6.50 0.12
C ARG A 59 1.75 -6.16 -0.10
N LEU A 60 1.15 -6.75 -1.12
CA LEU A 60 -0.28 -6.53 -1.45
C LEU A 60 -1.27 -7.02 -0.36
N SER A 61 -0.83 -7.87 0.57
CA SER A 61 -1.62 -8.28 1.74
C SER A 61 -1.78 -7.19 2.79
N GLU A 62 -0.92 -6.19 2.76
CA GLU A 62 -0.90 -5.07 3.70
C GLU A 62 -1.48 -3.82 3.02
N PRO A 63 -1.97 -2.83 3.79
CA PRO A 63 -2.55 -1.62 3.21
C PRO A 63 -1.53 -0.92 2.29
N VAL A 64 -1.88 -0.81 1.00
CA VAL A 64 -1.09 -0.09 0.00
C VAL A 64 -1.76 1.26 -0.28
N PRO A 65 -1.02 2.39 -0.34
CA PRO A 65 -1.58 3.68 -0.69
C PRO A 65 -2.31 3.65 -2.06
N PRO A 66 -3.55 4.16 -2.16
CA PRO A 66 -4.37 4.00 -3.37
C PRO A 66 -3.75 4.51 -4.66
N LYS A 67 -3.05 5.64 -4.60
CA LYS A 67 -2.37 6.22 -5.76
C LYS A 67 -1.27 5.31 -6.33
N VAL A 68 -0.59 4.56 -5.47
CA VAL A 68 0.48 3.64 -5.87
C VAL A 68 -0.12 2.37 -6.46
N PHE A 69 -1.20 1.87 -5.85
CA PHE A 69 -1.95 0.74 -6.38
C PHE A 69 -2.53 1.05 -7.76
N GLU A 70 -3.13 2.22 -7.93
CA GLU A 70 -3.67 2.70 -9.21
C GLU A 70 -2.58 2.88 -10.26
N ALA A 71 -1.41 3.44 -9.91
CA ALA A 71 -0.31 3.56 -10.84
C ALA A 71 0.18 2.19 -11.36
N ARG A 72 0.12 1.13 -10.53
CA ARG A 72 0.58 -0.21 -10.91
C ARG A 72 -0.48 -1.04 -11.61
N TRP A 73 -1.73 -0.99 -11.14
CA TRP A 73 -2.81 -1.90 -11.56
C TRP A 73 -3.98 -1.18 -12.22
N GLY A 74 -3.98 0.15 -12.28
CA GLY A 74 -5.04 0.96 -12.89
C GLY A 74 -5.06 0.91 -14.41
N SER A 75 -4.05 0.32 -15.05
CA SER A 75 -4.08 0.03 -16.50
C SER A 75 -4.73 -1.32 -16.77
N SER A 76 -5.68 -1.35 -17.72
CA SER A 76 -6.25 -2.60 -18.23
C SER A 76 -5.19 -3.50 -18.86
N GLU A 77 -4.12 -2.94 -19.42
CA GLU A 77 -3.01 -3.70 -19.99
C GLU A 77 -2.24 -4.47 -18.91
N ALA A 78 -1.94 -3.81 -17.78
CA ALA A 78 -1.27 -4.45 -16.64
C ALA A 78 -2.08 -5.63 -16.07
N ILE A 79 -3.42 -5.56 -16.14
CA ILE A 79 -4.31 -6.66 -15.73
C ILE A 79 -4.38 -7.75 -16.78
N LYS A 80 -4.34 -7.40 -18.07
CA LYS A 80 -4.38 -8.36 -19.19
C LYS A 80 -3.18 -9.31 -19.17
N GLU A 81 -2.01 -8.81 -18.80
CA GLU A 81 -0.78 -9.60 -18.64
C GLU A 81 -0.86 -10.63 -17.50
N LEU A 82 -1.74 -10.43 -16.52
CA LEU A 82 -1.94 -11.40 -15.44
C LEU A 82 -2.80 -12.58 -15.89
N THR A 83 -2.38 -13.78 -15.48
CA THR A 83 -3.19 -14.99 -15.56
C THR A 83 -4.43 -14.90 -14.65
N LEU A 84 -5.48 -15.67 -14.93
CA LEU A 84 -6.69 -15.69 -14.11
C LEU A 84 -6.41 -16.00 -12.62
N LYS A 85 -5.47 -16.91 -12.33
CA LYS A 85 -5.05 -17.24 -10.96
C LYS A 85 -4.41 -16.05 -10.24
N GLN A 86 -3.59 -15.27 -10.95
CA GLN A 86 -2.95 -14.07 -10.39
C GLN A 86 -3.97 -12.95 -10.16
N ARG A 87 -4.95 -12.78 -11.05
CA ARG A 87 -6.04 -11.81 -10.86
C ARG A 87 -6.88 -12.14 -9.62
N HIS A 88 -7.22 -13.42 -9.42
CA HIS A 88 -7.89 -13.87 -8.20
C HIS A 88 -7.05 -13.58 -6.95
N SER A 89 -5.76 -13.93 -6.98
CA SER A 89 -4.86 -13.69 -5.85
C SER A 89 -4.75 -12.20 -5.53
N LEU A 90 -4.63 -11.34 -6.54
CA LEU A 90 -4.61 -9.89 -6.39
C LEU A 90 -5.89 -9.38 -5.73
N LEU A 91 -7.07 -9.83 -6.18
CA LEU A 91 -8.34 -9.48 -5.56
C LEU A 91 -8.42 -9.93 -4.11
N THR A 92 -8.08 -11.18 -3.81
CA THR A 92 -8.12 -11.72 -2.44
C THR A 92 -7.19 -10.95 -1.51
N LEU A 93 -5.96 -10.63 -1.95
CA LEU A 93 -5.02 -9.83 -1.18
C LEU A 93 -5.51 -8.39 -0.99
N THR A 94 -6.11 -7.79 -2.03
CA THR A 94 -6.65 -6.44 -1.96
C THR A 94 -7.84 -6.37 -1.00
N VAL A 95 -8.72 -7.38 -1.00
CA VAL A 95 -9.80 -7.52 -0.02
C VAL A 95 -9.23 -7.70 1.39
N ALA A 96 -8.22 -8.55 1.57
CA ALA A 96 -7.56 -8.78 2.86
C ALA A 96 -6.88 -7.51 3.41
N SER A 97 -6.38 -6.63 2.54
CA SER A 97 -5.76 -5.35 2.94
C SER A 97 -6.75 -4.35 3.54
N GLY A 98 -8.05 -4.52 3.31
CA GLY A 98 -9.11 -3.62 3.81
C GLY A 98 -9.21 -2.25 3.10
N VAL A 99 -8.39 -1.98 2.08
CA VAL A 99 -8.39 -0.67 1.39
C VAL A 99 -9.43 -0.62 0.26
N GLY A 100 -10.61 -0.07 0.55
CA GLY A 100 -11.75 -0.04 -0.39
C GLY A 100 -11.48 0.70 -1.72
N ALA A 101 -10.61 1.71 -1.72
CA ALA A 101 -10.20 2.40 -2.94
C ALA A 101 -9.45 1.46 -3.90
N ASN A 102 -8.54 0.63 -3.38
CA ASN A 102 -7.78 -0.34 -4.17
C ASN A 102 -8.70 -1.42 -4.75
N LEU A 103 -9.70 -1.84 -3.98
CA LEU A 103 -10.71 -2.79 -4.44
C LEU A 103 -11.51 -2.23 -5.61
N THR A 104 -11.92 -0.96 -5.53
CA THR A 104 -12.67 -0.29 -6.60
C THR A 104 -11.84 -0.20 -7.87
N VAL A 105 -10.56 0.17 -7.77
CA VAL A 105 -9.64 0.20 -8.90
C VAL A 105 -9.51 -1.20 -9.50
N ALA A 106 -9.16 -2.21 -8.71
CA ALA A 106 -8.97 -3.59 -9.18
C ALA A 106 -10.21 -4.15 -9.88
N LEU A 107 -11.41 -3.88 -9.36
CA LEU A 107 -12.65 -4.30 -9.99
C LEU A 107 -12.89 -3.55 -11.31
N GLY A 108 -12.69 -2.23 -11.31
CA GLY A 108 -12.88 -1.40 -12.49
C GLY A 108 -12.06 -1.88 -13.69
N VAL A 109 -10.77 -2.16 -13.49
CA VAL A 109 -9.90 -2.63 -14.56
C VAL A 109 -10.14 -4.07 -14.98
N MET A 110 -10.57 -4.96 -14.08
CA MET A 110 -10.89 -6.36 -14.43
C MET A 110 -12.20 -6.49 -15.19
N THR A 111 -13.18 -5.66 -14.87
CA THR A 111 -14.52 -5.75 -15.46
C THR A 111 -14.74 -4.72 -16.57
N GLY A 112 -13.74 -3.89 -16.88
CA GLY A 112 -13.87 -2.79 -17.84
C GLY A 112 -14.83 -1.69 -17.35
N TRP A 113 -15.15 -1.65 -16.06
CA TRP A 113 -16.06 -0.69 -15.48
C TRP A 113 -15.29 0.60 -15.19
N ARG A 114 -15.38 1.58 -16.10
CA ARG A 114 -15.11 2.98 -15.76
C ARG A 114 -16.36 3.53 -15.10
N GLY A 115 -16.22 3.94 -13.83
CA GLY A 115 -17.32 4.22 -12.92
C GLY A 115 -18.42 5.10 -13.52
N CYS A 116 -19.66 4.62 -13.37
CA CYS A 116 -20.87 5.42 -13.27
C CYS A 116 -21.80 4.68 -12.30
N SER A 117 -22.39 5.45 -11.39
CA SER A 117 -23.17 5.08 -10.20
C SER A 117 -24.16 3.93 -10.40
N GLY A 118 -24.06 2.88 -9.59
CA GLY A 118 -25.04 1.78 -9.59
C GLY A 118 -24.77 0.76 -8.47
N GLY A 119 -25.05 1.14 -7.23
CA GLY A 119 -24.71 0.39 -6.00
C GLY A 119 -25.30 -1.01 -5.82
N VAL A 120 -26.15 -1.50 -6.73
CA VAL A 120 -26.78 -2.83 -6.63
C VAL A 120 -25.99 -3.97 -7.28
N MET A 121 -25.14 -3.68 -8.27
CA MET A 121 -24.34 -4.71 -8.96
C MET A 121 -23.12 -5.14 -8.13
N LEU A 122 -22.69 -4.29 -7.20
CA LEU A 122 -21.52 -4.53 -6.34
C LEU A 122 -21.81 -5.63 -5.31
N LEU A 123 -23.00 -5.65 -4.69
CA LEU A 123 -23.34 -6.63 -3.65
C LEU A 123 -23.46 -8.05 -4.20
N ALA A 124 -24.17 -8.26 -5.31
CA ALA A 124 -24.31 -9.59 -5.91
C ALA A 124 -22.96 -10.16 -6.38
N LYS A 125 -22.10 -9.29 -6.92
CA LYS A 125 -20.76 -9.68 -7.41
C LYS A 125 -19.75 -9.86 -6.28
N MET A 126 -19.82 -9.05 -5.23
CA MET A 126 -19.07 -9.24 -3.97
C MET A 126 -19.48 -10.54 -3.28
N GLN A 127 -20.78 -10.87 -3.26
CA GLN A 127 -21.29 -12.09 -2.64
C GLN A 127 -20.90 -13.35 -3.43
N TRP A 128 -20.88 -13.28 -4.77
CA TRP A 128 -20.32 -14.34 -5.61
C TRP A 128 -18.81 -14.51 -5.39
N MET A 129 -18.05 -13.40 -5.34
CA MET A 129 -16.60 -13.46 -5.12
C MET A 129 -16.23 -13.91 -3.70
N MET A 130 -16.99 -13.53 -2.65
CA MET A 130 -16.79 -14.09 -1.31
C MET A 130 -17.05 -15.59 -1.29
N ARG A 131 -18.11 -16.07 -1.96
CA ARG A 131 -18.37 -17.51 -2.10
C ARG A 131 -17.26 -18.24 -2.86
N CYS A 132 -16.72 -17.64 -3.92
CA CYS A 132 -15.59 -18.22 -4.65
C CYS A 132 -14.29 -18.19 -3.85
N ALA A 133 -14.04 -17.13 -3.07
CA ALA A 133 -12.87 -17.03 -2.19
C ALA A 133 -12.94 -18.06 -1.06
N LEU A 134 -14.11 -18.33 -0.47
CA LEU A 134 -14.30 -19.42 0.49
C LEU A 134 -14.21 -20.81 -0.17
N ALA A 135 -14.64 -20.96 -1.42
CA ALA A 135 -14.56 -22.23 -2.16
C ALA A 135 -13.14 -22.58 -2.64
N THR A 136 -12.17 -21.65 -2.53
CA THR A 136 -10.77 -21.88 -2.91
C THR A 136 -9.86 -22.08 -1.69
N GLN A 137 -10.37 -22.71 -0.62
CA GLN A 137 -9.46 -23.27 0.39
C GLN A 137 -8.57 -24.33 -0.28
N PRO A 138 -7.23 -24.21 -0.22
CA PRO A 138 -6.36 -25.27 -0.69
C PRO A 138 -6.52 -26.51 0.21
N PRO A 139 -6.42 -27.74 -0.32
CA PRO A 139 -6.72 -28.98 0.41
C PRO A 139 -5.73 -29.37 1.52
N TRP A 140 -4.94 -28.44 2.07
CA TRP A 140 -3.90 -28.75 3.07
C TRP A 140 -4.24 -28.40 4.52
N SER A 141 -5.48 -28.08 4.87
CA SER A 141 -5.87 -28.00 6.29
C SER A 141 -6.37 -29.35 6.81
N PHE A 142 -5.44 -30.28 7.00
CA PHE A 142 -5.53 -31.34 8.01
C PHE A 142 -4.12 -31.56 8.60
N CYS A 143 -3.93 -31.02 9.79
CA CYS A 143 -3.17 -31.62 10.88
C CYS A 143 -3.97 -31.36 12.15
#